data_AF-A0A662G9X6-F1
#
_entry.id   AF-A0A662G9X6-F1
#
_cell.length_a   1.000
_cell.length_b   1.000
_cell.length_c   1.000
_cell.angle_alpha   90.00
_cell.angle_beta   90.00
_cell.angle_gamma   90.00
#
_symmetry.space_group_name_H-M   'P 1'
#
loop_
_entity.id
_entity.type
_entity.pdbx_description
1 polymer ?
#
loop_
_entity_poly.entity_id
_entity_poly.type
_entity_poly.pdbx_seq_one_letter_code
_entity_poly.pdbx_strand_id
1 'polypeptide(L)'
;MEASIHGVPAIAASLALWSGRPCPRRDFTIAVKLVKRLVQRVLERGMPKGIDILNLNVPEGVVRGVVVTRMARSHSRGLHVADSSRFRLRDYDLRVYEGEPGTDVAAVLEGYASLTPISLSGLVPVHCPECRRLAVELEQALSVF
;
A
#
# COMPACT_ATOMS: atom_id res chain seq x y z
N MET A 1 -4.44 0.62 -8.88
CA MET A 1 -3.65 -0.19 -9.83
C MET A 1 -4.33 -0.23 -11.19
N GLU A 2 -5.60 -0.65 -11.27
CA GLU A 2 -6.36 -0.70 -12.52
C GLU A 2 -6.21 0.55 -13.40
N ALA A 3 -6.48 1.74 -12.85
CA ALA A 3 -6.33 3.01 -13.57
C ALA A 3 -4.94 3.19 -14.22
N SER A 4 -3.87 2.89 -13.48
CA SER A 4 -2.49 3.05 -13.95
C SER A 4 -2.15 2.12 -15.11
N ILE A 5 -2.69 0.90 -15.12
CA ILE A 5 -2.48 -0.06 -16.21
C ILE A 5 -3.09 0.47 -17.52
N HIS A 6 -4.17 1.24 -17.42
CA HIS A 6 -4.81 1.92 -18.56
C HIS A 6 -4.23 3.32 -18.84
N GLY A 7 -3.07 3.66 -18.27
CA GLY A 7 -2.40 4.95 -18.49
C GLY A 7 -3.07 6.15 -17.82
N VAL A 8 -3.98 5.92 -16.87
CA VAL A 8 -4.65 6.98 -16.10
C VAL A 8 -3.89 7.23 -14.80
N PRO A 9 -3.52 8.49 -14.46
CA PRO A 9 -2.86 8.80 -13.19
C PRO A 9 -3.65 8.28 -11.98
N ALA A 10 -2.97 7.60 -11.06
CA ALA A 10 -3.62 6.98 -9.91
C ALA A 10 -3.04 7.47 -8.57
N ILE A 11 -3.94 7.79 -7.65
CA ILE A 11 -3.64 8.10 -6.25
C ILE A 11 -4.45 7.13 -5.39
N ALA A 12 -3.77 6.46 -4.46
CA ALA A 12 -4.41 5.76 -3.35
C ALA A 12 -4.18 6.58 -2.08
N ALA A 13 -5.20 6.71 -1.24
CA ALA A 13 -5.10 7.43 0.01
C ALA A 13 -5.83 6.70 1.14
N SER A 14 -5.20 6.61 2.30
CA SER A 14 -5.73 5.94 3.48
C SER A 14 -5.51 6.82 4.72
N LEU A 15 -6.43 6.69 5.68
CA LEU A 15 -6.24 7.20 7.03
C LEU A 15 -5.83 6.01 7.92
N ALA A 16 -4.63 6.07 8.50
CA ALA A 16 -4.12 5.05 9.39
C ALA A 16 -4.78 5.19 10.77
N LEU A 17 -5.59 4.20 11.12
CA LEU A 17 -6.32 4.14 12.38
C LEU A 17 -5.59 3.20 13.36
N TRP A 18 -5.77 3.46 14.66
CA TRP A 18 -5.31 2.58 15.72
C TRP A 18 -6.50 1.91 16.41
N SER A 19 -6.49 0.58 16.52
CA SER A 19 -7.50 -0.13 17.31
C SER A 19 -7.31 0.13 18.81
N GLY A 20 -8.42 0.25 19.55
CA GLY A 20 -8.43 0.40 21.01
C GLY A 20 -8.87 1.77 21.55
N ARG A 21 -9.21 2.73 20.67
CA ARG A 21 -9.92 3.94 21.07
C ARG A 21 -11.35 3.89 20.53
N PRO A 22 -12.40 4.03 21.37
CA PRO A 22 -13.73 4.32 20.88
C PRO A 22 -13.70 5.73 20.28
N CYS A 23 -13.51 5.86 18.96
CA CYS A 23 -13.51 7.15 18.29
C CYS A 23 -14.96 7.54 17.92
N PRO A 24 -15.56 8.58 18.53
CA PRO A 24 -16.95 8.96 18.26
C PRO A 24 -17.15 9.66 16.90
N ARG A 25 -16.07 10.02 16.19
CA ARG A 25 -16.05 10.55 14.81
C ARG A 25 -14.60 10.56 14.32
N ARG A 26 -14.34 9.98 13.14
CA ARG A 26 -13.02 10.03 12.50
C ARG A 26 -12.80 11.43 11.91
N ASP A 27 -11.67 12.07 12.20
CA ASP A 27 -11.30 13.35 11.60
C ASP A 27 -10.49 13.15 10.31
N PHE A 28 -11.09 13.47 9.17
CA PHE A 28 -10.46 13.38 7.86
C PHE A 28 -9.90 14.72 7.37
N THR A 29 -9.99 15.79 8.15
CA THR A 29 -9.71 17.17 7.71
C THR A 29 -8.32 17.29 7.08
N ILE A 30 -7.30 16.78 7.77
CA ILE A 30 -5.92 16.83 7.26
C ILE A 30 -5.74 15.92 6.05
N ALA A 31 -6.30 14.70 6.06
CA ALA A 31 -6.22 13.77 4.93
C ALA A 31 -6.85 14.37 3.67
N VAL A 32 -8.04 14.97 3.78
CA VAL A 32 -8.71 15.66 2.66
C VAL A 32 -7.87 16.82 2.14
N LYS A 33 -7.26 17.62 3.02
CA LYS A 33 -6.39 18.73 2.62
C LYS A 33 -5.18 18.23 1.82
N LEU A 34 -4.51 17.17 2.28
CA LEU A 34 -3.35 16.59 1.60
C LEU A 34 -3.75 15.97 0.25
N VAL A 35 -4.83 15.19 0.21
CA VAL A 35 -5.34 14.57 -1.02
C VAL A 35 -5.72 15.62 -2.06
N LYS A 36 -6.45 16.68 -1.66
CA LYS A 36 -6.81 17.77 -2.58
C LYS A 36 -5.57 18.41 -3.20
N ARG A 37 -4.56 18.72 -2.38
CA ARG A 37 -3.31 19.34 -2.85
C ARG A 37 -2.55 18.40 -3.78
N LEU A 38 -2.50 17.10 -3.48
CA LEU A 38 -1.83 16.10 -4.29
C LEU A 38 -2.52 15.92 -5.65
N VAL A 39 -3.85 15.78 -5.65
CA VAL A 39 -4.66 15.66 -6.87
C VAL A 39 -4.47 16.90 -7.75
N GLN A 40 -4.60 18.11 -7.20
CA GLN A 40 -4.36 19.35 -7.95
C GLN A 40 -2.97 19.35 -8.59
N ARG A 41 -1.93 18.98 -7.84
CA ARG A 41 -0.57 18.94 -8.35
C ARG A 41 -0.38 17.92 -9.48
N VAL A 42 -1.04 16.77 -9.43
CA VAL A 42 -1.01 15.75 -10.49
C VAL A 42 -1.80 16.19 -11.71
N LEU A 43 -2.95 16.85 -11.53
CA LEU A 43 -3.73 17.41 -12.64
C LEU A 43 -2.97 18.53 -13.35
N GLU A 44 -2.28 19.40 -12.60
CA GLU A 44 -1.57 20.57 -13.16
C GLU A 44 -0.29 20.22 -13.90
N ARG A 45 0.51 19.26 -13.42
CA ARG A 45 1.81 18.95 -14.03
C ARG A 45 2.02 17.48 -14.39
N GLY A 46 0.95 16.70 -14.41
CA GLY A 46 1.00 15.27 -14.68
C GLY A 46 1.60 14.45 -13.55
N MET A 47 1.60 13.14 -13.76
CA MET A 47 2.22 12.16 -12.88
C MET A 47 3.76 12.27 -12.95
N PRO A 48 4.50 12.14 -11.83
CA PRO A 48 5.95 12.08 -11.87
C PRO A 48 6.46 10.97 -12.81
N LYS A 49 7.53 11.24 -13.56
CA LYS A 49 8.10 10.30 -14.53
C LYS A 49 8.51 8.99 -13.83
N GLY A 50 8.08 7.85 -14.40
CA GLY A 50 8.42 6.51 -13.90
C GLY A 50 7.63 6.09 -12.65
N ILE A 51 6.60 6.85 -12.25
CA ILE A 51 5.72 6.50 -11.15
C ILE A 51 4.30 6.27 -11.70
N ASP A 52 3.70 5.14 -11.36
CA ASP A 52 2.39 4.72 -11.86
C ASP A 52 1.28 4.98 -10.83
N ILE A 53 1.61 4.88 -9.54
CA ILE A 53 0.68 5.13 -8.42
C ILE A 53 1.41 5.94 -7.34
N LEU A 54 0.72 6.95 -6.79
CA LEU A 54 1.13 7.60 -5.55
C LEU A 54 0.25 7.09 -4.41
N ASN A 55 0.85 6.41 -3.43
CA ASN A 55 0.15 5.91 -2.26
C ASN A 55 0.39 6.84 -1.06
N LEU A 56 -0.66 7.42 -0.50
CA LEU A 56 -0.61 8.35 0.62
C LEU A 56 -1.25 7.74 1.87
N ASN A 57 -0.46 7.47 2.91
CA ASN A 57 -0.97 7.08 4.22
C ASN A 57 -0.88 8.27 5.18
N VAL A 58 -1.99 8.65 5.81
CA VAL A 58 -2.06 9.78 6.75
C VAL A 58 -2.32 9.26 8.17
N PRO A 59 -1.50 9.59 9.17
CA PRO A 59 -1.79 9.22 10.55
C PRO A 59 -3.02 9.98 11.08
N GLU A 60 -3.76 9.37 11.99
CA GLU A 60 -4.82 10.06 12.74
C GLU A 60 -4.23 11.13 13.68
N GLY A 61 -4.93 12.25 13.83
CA GLY A 61 -4.55 13.34 14.73
C GLY A 61 -3.52 14.30 14.13
N VAL A 62 -2.47 14.61 14.89
CA VAL A 62 -1.48 15.65 14.53
C VAL A 62 -0.49 15.07 13.52
N VAL A 63 -0.48 15.64 12.31
CA VAL A 63 0.47 15.27 11.24
C VAL A 63 1.67 16.21 11.27
N ARG A 64 2.87 15.66 11.53
CA ARG A 64 4.13 16.42 11.67
C ARG A 64 4.67 16.96 10.34
N GLY A 65 4.31 16.32 9.24
CA GLY A 65 4.77 16.65 7.89
C GLY A 65 4.47 15.52 6.91
N VAL A 66 4.94 15.68 5.67
CA VAL A 66 4.86 14.65 4.61
C VAL A 66 6.28 14.20 4.26
N VAL A 67 6.52 12.90 4.22
CA VAL A 67 7.82 12.30 3.85
C VAL A 67 7.64 11.29 2.73
N VAL A 68 8.64 11.22 1.83
CA VAL A 68 8.68 10.19 0.79
C VAL A 68 9.25 8.92 1.40
N THR A 69 8.59 7.79 1.17
CA THR A 69 8.93 6.50 1.78
C THR A 69 8.99 5.38 0.76
N ARG A 70 9.71 4.31 1.10
CA ARG A 70 9.55 3.01 0.41
C ARG A 70 8.44 2.19 1.06
N MET A 71 7.89 1.23 0.32
CA MET A 71 6.93 0.26 0.88
C MET A 71 7.63 -0.63 1.91
N ALA A 72 7.06 -0.76 3.11
CA ALA A 72 7.51 -1.74 4.09
C ALA A 72 7.34 -3.17 3.54
N ARG A 73 8.32 -4.03 3.78
CA ARG A 73 8.16 -5.48 3.58
C ARG A 73 7.70 -6.06 4.90
N SER A 74 6.44 -6.47 4.99
CA SER A 74 5.93 -7.05 6.23
C SER A 74 5.25 -8.37 6.02
N HIS A 75 5.54 -9.30 6.92
CA HIS A 75 4.76 -10.50 7.12
C HIS A 75 3.68 -10.13 8.13
N SER A 76 2.45 -9.96 7.66
CA SER A 76 1.33 -9.65 8.53
C SER A 76 1.08 -10.85 9.46
N ARG A 77 1.71 -10.89 10.63
CA ARG A 77 1.53 -11.97 11.61
C ARG A 77 0.15 -11.80 12.25
N GLY A 78 -0.72 -12.80 12.11
CA GLY A 78 -1.99 -12.85 12.86
C GLY A 78 -3.13 -11.99 12.30
N LEU A 79 -3.20 -11.78 10.97
CA LEU A 79 -4.33 -11.06 10.34
C LEU A 79 -5.68 -11.78 10.45
N HIS A 80 -5.71 -13.05 10.84
CA HIS A 80 -6.95 -13.80 10.97
C HIS A 80 -7.18 -14.23 12.41
N VAL A 81 -8.44 -14.17 12.81
CA VAL A 81 -8.96 -14.90 13.97
C VAL A 81 -9.75 -16.07 13.37
N ALA A 82 -9.30 -17.28 13.67
CA ALA A 82 -10.05 -18.49 13.38
C ALA A 82 -10.63 -19.01 14.70
N ASP A 83 -11.96 -18.97 14.84
CA ASP A 83 -12.68 -19.78 15.82
C ASP A 83 -13.42 -20.92 15.09
N SER A 84 -13.99 -21.86 15.85
CA SER A 84 -14.67 -23.05 15.31
C SER A 84 -15.87 -22.76 14.40
N SER A 85 -16.30 -21.50 14.29
CA SER A 85 -17.48 -21.08 13.54
C SER A 85 -17.23 -19.98 12.50
N ARG A 86 -16.13 -19.22 12.59
CA ARG A 86 -15.85 -18.07 11.71
C ARG A 86 -14.37 -17.86 11.44
N PHE A 87 -14.06 -17.57 10.17
CA PHE A 87 -12.83 -16.93 9.74
C PHE A 87 -13.09 -15.43 9.61
N ARG A 88 -12.43 -14.60 10.42
CA ARG A 88 -12.49 -13.14 10.26
C ARG A 88 -11.10 -12.54 10.22
N LEU A 89 -10.95 -11.51 9.40
CA LEU A 89 -9.79 -10.64 9.50
C LEU A 89 -9.84 -9.89 10.83
N ARG A 90 -8.71 -9.80 11.52
CA ARG A 90 -8.54 -9.01 12.74
C ARG A 90 -8.68 -7.53 12.40
N ASP A 91 -9.13 -6.72 13.37
CA ASP A 91 -9.15 -5.27 13.19
C ASP A 91 -7.76 -4.77 12.78
N TYR A 92 -7.72 -3.94 11.74
CA TYR A 92 -6.47 -3.43 11.19
C TYR A 92 -5.79 -2.52 12.21
N ASP A 93 -4.65 -2.96 12.72
CA ASP A 93 -3.79 -2.18 13.62
C ASP A 93 -2.41 -2.09 12.98
N LEU A 94 -2.04 -0.88 12.51
CA LEU A 94 -0.76 -0.66 11.87
C LEU A 94 0.43 -1.04 12.78
N ARG A 95 0.24 -1.09 14.10
CA ARG A 95 1.29 -1.48 15.06
C ARG A 95 1.66 -2.96 15.00
N VAL A 96 0.88 -3.81 14.32
CA VAL A 96 1.28 -5.22 14.08
C VAL A 96 2.39 -5.33 13.02
N TYR A 97 2.66 -4.24 12.30
CA TYR A 97 3.69 -4.16 11.29
C TYR A 97 4.98 -3.61 11.91
N GLU A 98 6.10 -4.29 11.65
CA GLU A 98 7.42 -3.75 11.96
C GLU A 98 7.80 -2.70 10.91
N GLY A 99 7.95 -1.45 11.34
CA GLY A 99 8.37 -0.35 10.48
C GLY A 99 9.89 -0.21 10.49
N GLU A 100 10.56 -0.64 9.41
CA GLU A 100 11.98 -0.33 9.22
C GLU A 100 12.16 1.17 8.90
N PRO A 101 13.30 1.79 9.26
CA PRO A 101 13.60 3.15 8.89
C PRO A 101 13.44 3.42 7.38
N GLY A 102 12.79 4.54 7.06
CA GLY A 102 12.48 4.97 5.69
C GLY A 102 11.25 4.30 5.05
N THR A 103 10.54 3.43 5.78
CA THR A 103 9.29 2.81 5.29
C THR A 103 8.06 3.65 5.59
N ASP A 104 6.99 3.38 4.85
CA ASP A 104 5.67 3.96 5.08
C ASP A 104 5.11 3.66 6.47
N VAL A 105 5.26 2.42 6.95
CA VAL A 105 4.87 2.02 8.32
C VAL A 105 5.62 2.84 9.37
N ALA A 106 6.96 2.94 9.28
CA ALA A 106 7.75 3.70 10.24
C ALA A 106 7.34 5.18 10.28
N ALA A 107 7.20 5.82 9.10
CA ALA A 107 6.81 7.21 9.01
C ALA A 107 5.44 7.49 9.67
N VAL A 108 4.45 6.63 9.44
CA VAL A 108 3.11 6.80 10.02
C VAL A 108 3.14 6.58 11.54
N LEU A 109 3.90 5.60 12.04
CA LEU A 109 4.09 5.38 13.48
C LEU A 109 4.78 6.58 14.17
N GLU A 110 5.64 7.29 13.44
CA GLU A 110 6.32 8.51 13.91
C GLU A 110 5.49 9.80 13.76
N GLY A 111 4.25 9.70 13.24
CA GLY A 111 3.32 10.82 13.07
C GLY A 111 3.51 11.64 11.79
N TYR A 112 4.18 11.09 10.78
CA TYR A 112 4.30 11.70 9.44
C TYR A 112 3.31 11.08 8.47
N ALA A 113 2.79 11.88 7.53
CA ALA A 113 2.11 11.35 6.36
C ALA A 113 3.16 10.77 5.39
N SER A 114 2.94 9.54 4.96
CA SER A 114 3.84 8.80 4.07
C SER A 114 3.32 8.90 2.63
N LEU A 115 4.18 9.38 1.72
CA LEU A 115 3.94 9.35 0.28
C LEU A 115 4.87 8.33 -0.37
N THR A 116 4.34 7.16 -0.71
CA THR A 116 5.08 6.06 -1.34
C THR A 116 4.82 6.07 -2.85
N PRO A 117 5.84 6.40 -3.69
CA PRO A 117 5.75 6.22 -5.13
C PRO A 117 5.86 4.74 -5.49
N ILE A 118 4.95 4.26 -6.33
CA ILE A 118 4.92 2.87 -6.79
C ILE A 118 5.06 2.88 -8.32
N SER A 119 6.02 2.10 -8.81
CA SER A 119 6.16 1.76 -10.22
C SER A 119 5.69 0.32 -10.45
N LEU A 120 4.91 0.11 -11.51
CA LEU A 120 4.48 -1.18 -12.02
C LEU A 120 5.49 -1.75 -13.03
N SER A 121 6.54 -1.03 -13.40
CA SER A 121 7.56 -1.50 -14.35
C SER A 121 8.31 -2.76 -13.87
N GLY A 122 8.28 -3.08 -12.58
CA GLY A 122 8.79 -4.35 -12.03
C GLY A 122 7.86 -5.55 -12.25
N LEU A 123 6.61 -5.34 -12.68
CA LEU A 123 5.64 -6.39 -12.97
C LEU A 123 5.73 -6.90 -14.42
N VAL A 124 6.44 -6.19 -15.32
CA VAL A 124 6.65 -6.60 -16.72
C VAL A 124 8.02 -6.05 -17.17
N PRO A 125 9.02 -6.87 -17.60
CA PRO A 125 8.89 -8.12 -18.35
C PRO A 125 9.53 -9.37 -17.70
N VAL A 126 8.94 -10.54 -17.97
CA VAL A 126 9.33 -11.83 -17.41
C VAL A 126 10.60 -12.38 -18.08
N HIS A 127 11.75 -11.98 -17.56
CA HIS A 127 12.98 -12.77 -17.67
C HIS A 127 13.22 -13.53 -16.37
N CYS A 128 12.49 -14.64 -16.20
CA CYS A 128 12.62 -15.55 -15.06
C CYS A 128 12.91 -16.97 -15.59
N PRO A 129 14.18 -17.39 -15.67
CA PRO A 129 14.57 -18.73 -16.12
C PRO A 129 13.94 -19.86 -15.30
N GLU A 130 13.80 -19.67 -13.98
CA GLU A 130 13.14 -20.60 -13.06
C GLU A 130 11.66 -20.75 -13.42
N CYS A 131 10.97 -19.64 -13.70
CA CYS A 131 9.57 -19.66 -14.08
C CYS A 131 9.37 -20.39 -15.43
N ARG A 132 10.32 -20.26 -16.37
CA ARG A 132 10.29 -21.01 -17.64
C ARG A 132 10.48 -22.51 -17.42
N ARG A 133 11.41 -22.90 -16.54
CA ARG A 133 11.60 -24.31 -16.16
C ARG A 133 10.34 -24.89 -15.54
N LEU A 134 9.73 -24.17 -14.60
CA LEU A 134 8.47 -24.57 -13.98
C LEU A 134 7.32 -24.72 -15.00
N ALA A 135 7.23 -23.82 -15.98
CA ALA A 135 6.23 -23.94 -17.04
C ALA A 135 6.37 -25.24 -17.85
N VAL A 136 7.60 -25.63 -18.19
CA VAL A 136 7.89 -26.89 -18.89
C VAL A 136 7.53 -28.10 -18.02
N GLU A 137 7.85 -28.09 -16.73
CA GLU A 137 7.47 -29.17 -15.81
C GLU A 137 5.94 -29.33 -15.71
N LEU A 138 5.20 -28.22 -15.65
CA LEU A 138 3.73 -28.24 -15.63
C LEU A 138 3.16 -28.75 -16.96
N GLU A 139 3.72 -28.37 -18.11
CA GLU A 139 3.33 -28.91 -19.42
C GLU A 139 3.54 -30.43 -19.52
N GLN A 140 4.66 -30.93 -18.99
CA GLN A 140 4.95 -32.37 -18.96
C GLN A 140 3.93 -33.12 -18.09
N ALA A 141 3.53 -32.55 -16.96
CA ALA A 141 2.52 -33.15 -16.07
C ALA A 141 1.13 -33.24 -16.73
N LEU A 142 0.78 -32.31 -17.62
CA LEU A 142 -0.48 -32.35 -18.38
C LEU A 142 -0.51 -33.48 -19.43
N SER A 143 0.66 -33.94 -19.88
CA SER A 143 0.78 -35.02 -20.89
C SER A 143 0.62 -36.43 -20.32
N VAL A 144 0.39 -36.55 -19.01
CA VAL A 144 0.22 -37.81 -18.27
C VAL A 144 -1.26 -38.07 -17.93
N PHE A 145 -2.17 -37.20 -18.38
CA PHE A 145 -3.63 -37.35 -18.31
C PHE A 145 -4.21 -37.48 -19.73
#